data_AF-A0A8T2NGE4-F1
#
_entry.id   AF-A0A8T2NGE4-F1
#
_cell.length_a   1.000
_cell.length_b   1.000
_cell.length_c   1.000
_cell.angle_alpha   90.00
_cell.angle_beta   90.00
_cell.angle_gamma   90.00
#
_symmetry.space_group_name_H-M   'P 1'
#
loop_
_entity.id
_entity.type
_entity.pdbx_description
1 polymer ?
#
loop_
_entity_poly.entity_id
_entity_poly.type
_entity_poly.pdbx_seq_one_letter_code
_entity_poly.pdbx_strand_id
1 'polypeptide(L)'
;MKKDVSEALGFVPQKEIVYNKLLPYADKLDEESNEILAQIKGNLARAVQVRELWPGVLFWTRKLSTYIRLYGRKFSKDDHVLFIKLLYELVTIPTLEIGIMQGFARLLVALLKKKELLSQDDLELPWRPLYELYERILYSKTEHLGLNWFPNSVEGVLKMLVKSCRPNSSCPAPATTCQGLVSVFVLGVDSAASCLPGT
;
A
#
# COMPACT_ATOMS: atom_id res chain seq x y z
N MET A 1 32.49 -5.58 -8.98
CA MET A 1 31.24 -6.13 -9.54
C MET A 1 29.95 -5.50 -8.99
N LYS A 2 29.72 -5.35 -7.66
CA LYS A 2 28.55 -4.55 -7.20
C LYS A 2 28.71 -3.03 -7.35
N LYS A 3 29.95 -2.52 -7.26
CA LYS A 3 30.26 -1.08 -7.37
C LYS A 3 30.05 -0.50 -8.77
N ASP A 4 30.33 -1.29 -9.81
CA ASP A 4 30.36 -0.81 -11.20
C ASP A 4 28.95 -0.53 -11.76
N VAL A 5 27.94 -1.31 -11.33
CA VAL A 5 26.54 -1.12 -11.74
C VAL A 5 25.87 0.02 -10.97
N SER A 6 26.26 0.25 -9.72
CA SER A 6 25.73 1.37 -8.93
C SER A 6 26.20 2.74 -9.41
N GLU A 7 27.40 2.83 -9.99
CA GLU A 7 27.92 4.07 -10.57
C GLU A 7 27.21 4.42 -11.89
N ALA A 8 26.89 3.44 -12.73
CA ALA A 8 26.18 3.65 -13.99
C ALA A 8 24.70 4.05 -13.78
N LEU A 9 24.05 3.53 -12.73
CA LEU A 9 22.63 3.80 -12.44
C LEU A 9 22.41 5.01 -11.52
N GLY A 10 23.42 5.45 -10.78
CA GLY A 10 23.31 6.55 -9.80
C GLY A 10 22.53 6.20 -8.53
N PHE A 11 22.06 4.95 -8.38
CA PHE A 11 21.45 4.42 -7.17
C PHE A 11 21.71 2.92 -7.03
N VAL A 12 21.50 2.37 -5.82
CA VAL A 12 21.62 0.92 -5.57
C VAL A 12 20.24 0.26 -5.68
N PRO A 13 19.99 -0.60 -6.68
CA PRO A 13 18.74 -1.35 -6.80
C PRO A 13 18.56 -2.33 -5.63
N GLN A 14 17.37 -2.38 -5.03
CA GLN A 14 17.12 -3.28 -3.89
C GLN A 14 16.99 -4.74 -4.32
N LYS A 15 16.07 -5.03 -5.24
CA LYS A 15 15.75 -6.40 -5.67
C LYS A 15 15.18 -6.42 -7.07
N GLU A 16 16.07 -6.59 -8.02
CA GLU A 16 15.77 -6.75 -9.44
C GLU A 16 15.15 -8.12 -9.73
N ILE A 17 14.47 -8.22 -10.86
CA ILE A 17 14.05 -9.51 -11.41
C ILE A 17 15.24 -10.13 -12.14
N VAL A 18 15.71 -11.28 -11.65
CA VAL A 18 16.88 -11.98 -12.20
C VAL A 18 16.72 -12.29 -13.69
N TYR A 19 15.50 -12.66 -14.10
CA TYR A 19 15.18 -13.05 -15.47
C TYR A 19 15.33 -11.92 -16.51
N ASN A 20 15.30 -10.65 -16.09
CA ASN A 20 15.45 -9.54 -17.02
C ASN A 20 16.86 -9.50 -17.63
N LYS A 21 17.86 -10.08 -16.94
CA LYS A 21 19.24 -10.22 -17.44
C LYS A 21 19.38 -11.29 -18.52
N LEU A 22 18.38 -12.16 -18.70
CA LEU A 22 18.38 -13.22 -19.71
C LEU A 22 17.75 -12.77 -21.04
N LEU A 23 17.25 -11.53 -21.10
CA LEU A 23 16.60 -11.01 -22.29
C LEU A 23 17.64 -10.59 -23.35
N PRO A 24 17.37 -10.80 -24.65
CA PRO A 24 18.27 -10.40 -25.73
C PRO A 24 18.58 -8.89 -25.80
N TYR A 25 17.77 -8.07 -25.10
CA TYR A 25 17.88 -6.60 -25.03
C TYR A 25 18.13 -6.11 -23.60
N ALA A 26 18.71 -6.95 -22.73
CA ALA A 26 18.96 -6.63 -21.33
C ALA A 26 19.72 -5.31 -21.14
N ASP A 27 20.65 -4.99 -22.05
CA ASP A 27 21.49 -3.78 -22.01
C ASP A 27 20.66 -2.48 -22.09
N LYS A 28 19.49 -2.51 -22.74
CA LYS A 28 18.61 -1.34 -22.89
C LYS A 28 17.67 -1.14 -21.70
N LEU A 29 17.49 -2.16 -20.87
CA LEU A 29 16.50 -2.16 -19.79
C LEU A 29 16.88 -1.21 -18.66
N ASP A 30 18.17 -0.98 -18.44
CA ASP A 30 18.65 -0.09 -17.39
C ASP A 30 18.25 1.36 -17.67
N GLU A 31 18.54 1.87 -18.86
CA GLU A 31 18.14 3.19 -19.33
C GLU A 31 16.63 3.37 -19.34
N GLU A 32 15.89 2.42 -19.95
CA GLU A 32 14.43 2.46 -20.03
C GLU A 32 13.79 2.49 -18.62
N SER A 33 14.30 1.66 -17.70
CA SER A 33 13.77 1.59 -16.34
C SER A 33 13.99 2.89 -15.55
N ASN A 34 15.11 3.57 -15.79
CA ASN A 34 15.43 4.84 -15.13
C ASN A 34 14.58 5.98 -15.66
N GLU A 35 14.37 6.05 -16.98
CA GLU A 35 13.48 7.04 -17.60
C GLU A 35 12.04 6.89 -17.11
N ILE A 36 11.52 5.66 -17.09
CA ILE A 36 10.17 5.37 -16.61
C ILE A 36 10.04 5.75 -15.13
N LEU A 37 11.03 5.43 -14.31
CA LEU A 37 11.01 5.77 -12.88
C LEU A 37 11.03 7.29 -12.67
N ALA A 38 11.85 8.02 -13.42
CA ALA A 38 11.90 9.48 -13.36
C ALA A 38 10.56 10.11 -13.75
N GLN A 39 9.92 9.60 -14.82
CA GLN A 39 8.58 10.04 -15.22
C GLN A 39 7.53 9.75 -14.16
N ILE A 40 7.55 8.57 -13.53
CA ILE A 40 6.63 8.22 -12.46
C ILE A 40 6.82 9.18 -11.29
N LYS A 41 8.04 9.40 -10.81
CA LYS A 41 8.31 10.30 -9.67
C LYS A 41 7.87 11.74 -9.97
N GLY A 42 8.28 12.29 -11.12
CA GLY A 42 7.98 13.66 -11.50
C GLY A 42 6.48 13.92 -11.68
N ASN A 43 5.78 13.01 -12.37
CA ASN A 43 4.37 13.22 -12.65
C ASN A 43 3.47 12.83 -11.47
N LEU A 44 3.86 11.85 -10.65
CA LEU A 44 3.14 11.54 -9.41
C LEU A 44 3.22 12.72 -8.43
N ALA A 45 4.40 13.32 -8.26
CA ALA A 45 4.57 14.52 -7.43
C ALA A 45 3.72 15.69 -7.95
N ARG A 46 3.75 15.94 -9.26
CA ARG A 46 2.92 16.99 -9.89
C ARG A 46 1.43 16.74 -9.69
N ALA A 47 0.95 15.51 -9.90
CA ALA A 47 -0.45 15.16 -9.74
C ALA A 47 -0.93 15.34 -8.28
N VAL A 48 -0.09 14.97 -7.31
CA VAL A 48 -0.38 15.19 -5.88
C VAL A 48 -0.40 16.68 -5.54
N GLN A 49 0.54 17.47 -6.08
CA GLN A 49 0.59 18.92 -5.86
C GLN A 49 -0.64 19.65 -6.40
N VAL A 50 -1.14 19.23 -7.57
CA VAL A 50 -2.36 19.76 -8.19
C VAL A 50 -3.64 19.17 -7.55
N ARG A 51 -3.50 18.20 -6.65
CA ARG A 51 -4.60 17.45 -5.99
C ARG A 51 -5.51 16.73 -6.99
N GLU A 52 -4.98 16.35 -8.14
CA GLU A 52 -5.70 15.63 -9.18
C GLU A 52 -5.63 14.12 -8.92
N LEU A 53 -6.49 13.62 -8.04
CA LEU A 53 -6.52 12.20 -7.66
C LEU A 53 -6.93 11.29 -8.84
N TRP A 54 -7.89 11.76 -9.65
CA TRP A 54 -8.34 11.10 -10.87
C TRP A 54 -8.43 12.11 -12.02
N PRO A 55 -7.90 11.82 -13.23
CA PRO A 55 -7.14 10.62 -13.62
C PRO A 55 -5.65 10.61 -13.19
N GLY A 56 -5.07 11.74 -12.79
CA GLY A 56 -3.64 11.92 -12.54
C GLY A 56 -2.97 10.88 -11.63
N VAL A 57 -3.22 10.94 -10.32
CA VAL A 57 -2.55 10.05 -9.35
C VAL A 57 -2.87 8.57 -9.63
N LEU A 58 -4.12 8.25 -9.98
CA LEU A 58 -4.52 6.88 -10.30
C LEU A 58 -3.74 6.30 -11.51
N PHE A 59 -3.49 7.11 -12.54
CA PHE A 59 -2.73 6.67 -13.71
C PHE A 59 -1.28 6.33 -13.34
N TRP A 60 -0.59 7.22 -12.62
CA TRP A 60 0.82 7.02 -12.27
C TRP A 60 1.03 5.92 -11.23
N THR A 61 0.09 5.72 -10.30
CA THR A 61 0.12 4.58 -9.37
C THR A 61 -0.09 3.24 -10.09
N ARG A 62 -0.98 3.17 -11.10
CA ARG A 62 -1.09 1.99 -11.97
C ARG A 62 0.19 1.74 -12.75
N LYS A 63 0.81 2.79 -13.30
CA LYS A 63 2.10 2.70 -14.00
C LYS A 63 3.20 2.17 -13.08
N LEU A 64 3.25 2.64 -11.82
CA LEU A 64 4.18 2.15 -10.80
C LEU A 64 3.93 0.67 -10.45
N SER A 65 2.68 0.23 -10.36
CA SER A 65 2.35 -1.18 -10.16
C SER A 65 2.90 -2.06 -11.30
N THR A 66 2.73 -1.61 -12.55
CA THR A 66 3.28 -2.28 -13.74
C THR A 66 4.81 -2.26 -13.73
N TYR A 67 5.42 -1.14 -13.35
CA TYR A 67 6.88 -1.02 -13.22
C TYR A 67 7.44 -2.06 -12.24
N ILE A 68 6.83 -2.19 -11.06
CA ILE A 68 7.24 -3.18 -10.06
C ILE A 68 7.11 -4.61 -10.58
N ARG A 69 6.08 -4.87 -11.41
CA ARG A 69 5.83 -6.18 -12.01
C ARG A 69 6.85 -6.54 -13.09
N LEU A 70 7.29 -5.57 -13.90
CA LEU A 70 8.22 -5.78 -15.01
C LEU A 70 9.70 -5.72 -14.61
N TYR A 71 10.07 -4.74 -13.79
CA TYR A 71 11.48 -4.48 -13.45
C TYR A 71 11.84 -4.91 -12.02
N GLY A 72 10.84 -5.19 -11.18
CA GLY A 72 11.03 -5.47 -9.77
C GLY A 72 11.20 -4.18 -8.95
N ARG A 73 12.06 -4.21 -7.93
CA ARG A 73 12.36 -3.05 -7.08
C ARG A 73 13.66 -2.40 -7.51
N LYS A 74 13.66 -1.79 -8.70
CA LYS A 74 14.76 -1.00 -9.28
C LYS A 74 14.68 0.47 -8.86
N PHE A 75 14.67 0.72 -7.56
CA PHE A 75 14.71 2.07 -6.98
C PHE A 75 15.52 2.06 -5.69
N SER A 76 15.94 3.24 -5.23
CA SER A 76 16.68 3.41 -3.99
C SER A 76 15.80 3.10 -2.77
N LYS A 77 16.45 2.83 -1.62
CA LYS A 77 15.73 2.62 -0.36
C LYS A 77 14.94 3.85 0.07
N ASP A 78 15.50 5.02 -0.13
CA ASP A 78 14.86 6.30 0.22
C ASP A 78 13.60 6.52 -0.61
N ASP A 79 13.68 6.26 -1.93
CA ASP A 79 12.53 6.33 -2.83
C ASP A 79 11.44 5.33 -2.44
N HIS A 80 11.82 4.12 -2.03
CA HIS A 80 10.89 3.12 -1.55
C HIS A 80 10.07 3.64 -0.35
N VAL A 81 10.76 4.22 0.64
CA VAL A 81 10.12 4.79 1.84
C VAL A 81 9.21 5.95 1.46
N LEU A 82 9.64 6.83 0.56
CA LEU A 82 8.84 7.94 0.06
C LEU A 82 7.56 7.47 -0.64
N PHE A 83 7.63 6.45 -1.50
CA PHE A 83 6.45 5.88 -2.14
C PHE A 83 5.48 5.29 -1.12
N ILE A 84 5.98 4.59 -0.10
CA ILE A 84 5.14 4.02 0.97
C ILE A 84 4.44 5.13 1.75
N LYS A 85 5.18 6.14 2.22
CA LYS A 85 4.62 7.28 2.98
C LYS A 85 3.57 8.03 2.16
N LEU A 86 3.88 8.34 0.90
CA LEU A 86 2.95 9.01 0.00
C LEU A 86 1.66 8.20 -0.22
N LEU A 87 1.77 6.91 -0.52
CA LEU A 87 0.61 6.04 -0.74
C LEU A 87 -0.21 5.82 0.53
N TYR A 88 0.46 5.75 1.69
CA TYR A 88 -0.21 5.64 2.97
C TYR A 88 -1.10 6.87 3.22
N GLU A 89 -0.56 8.08 3.09
CA GLU A 89 -1.31 9.33 3.22
C GLU A 89 -2.48 9.42 2.25
N LEU A 90 -2.29 8.97 1.00
CA LEU A 90 -3.35 8.94 -0.01
C LEU A 90 -4.48 7.96 0.35
N VAL A 91 -4.17 6.78 0.89
CA VAL A 91 -5.16 5.76 1.28
C VAL A 91 -5.99 6.22 2.49
N THR A 92 -5.38 6.98 3.40
CA THR A 92 -6.03 7.43 4.64
C THR A 92 -6.97 8.62 4.45
N ILE A 93 -7.10 9.16 3.23
CA ILE A 93 -8.03 10.26 2.94
C ILE A 93 -9.48 9.81 3.19
N PRO A 94 -10.24 10.49 4.06
CA PRO A 94 -11.54 10.00 4.50
C PRO A 94 -12.65 10.11 3.45
N THR A 95 -12.51 11.00 2.48
CA THR A 95 -13.49 11.23 1.41
C THR A 95 -13.11 10.53 0.10
N LEU A 96 -12.10 9.64 0.13
CA LEU A 96 -11.63 8.98 -1.07
C LEU A 96 -12.63 7.92 -1.57
N GLU A 97 -12.87 7.92 -2.88
CA GLU A 97 -13.67 6.90 -3.55
C GLU A 97 -13.09 5.50 -3.31
N ILE A 98 -13.95 4.55 -2.96
CA ILE A 98 -13.56 3.18 -2.59
C ILE A 98 -12.78 2.47 -3.71
N GLY A 99 -13.18 2.67 -4.98
CA GLY A 99 -12.50 2.07 -6.13
C GLY A 99 -11.05 2.56 -6.28
N ILE A 100 -10.83 3.86 -6.08
CA ILE A 100 -9.50 4.48 -6.12
C ILE A 100 -8.67 4.04 -4.92
N MET A 101 -9.26 4.08 -3.72
CA MET A 101 -8.64 3.61 -2.48
C MET A 101 -8.15 2.17 -2.62
N GLN A 102 -8.96 1.28 -3.19
CA GLN A 102 -8.57 -0.12 -3.39
C GLN A 102 -7.34 -0.26 -4.29
N GLY A 103 -7.23 0.57 -5.34
CA GLY A 103 -6.06 0.62 -6.22
C GLY A 103 -4.79 0.98 -5.46
N PHE A 104 -4.84 2.04 -4.64
CA PHE A 104 -3.72 2.47 -3.81
C PHE A 104 -3.37 1.43 -2.75
N ALA A 105 -4.37 0.84 -2.09
CA ALA A 105 -4.19 -0.18 -1.07
C ALA A 105 -3.49 -1.43 -1.63
N ARG A 106 -3.85 -1.89 -2.84
CA ARG A 106 -3.17 -3.01 -3.50
C ARG A 106 -1.71 -2.70 -3.80
N LEU A 107 -1.41 -1.49 -4.26
CA LEU A 107 -0.03 -1.06 -4.52
C LEU A 107 0.78 -0.97 -3.22
N LEU A 108 0.19 -0.43 -2.15
CA LEU A 108 0.82 -0.34 -0.84
C LEU A 108 1.13 -1.74 -0.28
N VAL A 109 0.20 -2.70 -0.39
CA VAL A 109 0.45 -4.11 -0.04
C VAL A 109 1.58 -4.71 -0.89
N ALA A 110 1.64 -4.39 -2.18
CA ALA A 110 2.69 -4.89 -3.08
C ALA A 110 4.09 -4.38 -2.67
N LEU A 111 4.19 -3.11 -2.24
CA LEU A 111 5.42 -2.49 -1.73
C LEU A 111 5.84 -3.12 -0.40
N LEU A 112 4.91 -3.23 0.56
CA LEU A 112 5.13 -3.78 1.90
C LEU A 112 5.33 -5.31 1.93
N LYS A 113 5.11 -6.04 0.82
CA LYS A 113 5.21 -7.50 0.76
C LYS A 113 6.62 -8.04 1.12
N LYS A 114 7.69 -7.32 0.77
CA LYS A 114 9.09 -7.75 1.02
C LYS A 114 9.70 -6.92 2.16
N LYS A 115 9.33 -7.28 3.37
CA LYS A 115 9.73 -6.60 4.62
C LYS A 115 11.22 -6.64 4.91
N GLU A 116 11.93 -7.68 4.42
CA GLU A 116 13.39 -7.81 4.55
C GLU A 116 14.19 -6.63 3.97
N LEU A 117 13.58 -5.82 3.09
CA LEU A 117 14.23 -4.70 2.42
C LEU A 117 14.07 -3.36 3.18
N LEU A 118 13.26 -3.33 4.24
CA LEU A 118 12.97 -2.13 5.05
C LEU A 118 13.45 -2.38 6.48
N SER A 119 14.25 -1.46 7.04
CA SER A 119 14.55 -1.51 8.46
C SER A 119 13.35 -0.97 9.24
N GLN A 120 13.17 -1.46 10.47
CA GLN A 120 12.09 -1.01 11.35
C GLN A 120 12.20 0.49 11.67
N ASP A 121 13.42 1.02 11.71
CA ASP A 121 13.69 2.43 12.02
C ASP A 121 13.35 3.39 10.87
N ASP A 122 13.25 2.90 9.63
CA ASP A 122 13.05 3.79 8.47
C ASP A 122 11.58 4.18 8.26
N LEU A 123 10.65 3.40 8.83
CA LEU A 123 9.24 3.47 8.50
C LEU A 123 8.35 3.31 9.73
N GLU A 124 7.84 4.44 10.20
CA GLU A 124 6.78 4.49 11.21
C GLU A 124 5.45 4.82 10.53
N LEU A 125 4.48 3.91 10.60
CA LEU A 125 3.13 4.12 10.06
C LEU A 125 2.12 4.19 11.20
N PRO A 126 1.33 5.27 11.34
CA PRO A 126 0.32 5.34 12.39
C PRO A 126 -0.76 4.27 12.13
N TRP A 127 -1.21 3.57 13.16
CA TRP A 127 -2.24 2.53 12.99
C TRP A 127 -3.66 3.11 12.98
N ARG A 128 -3.86 4.27 13.62
CA ARG A 128 -5.18 4.86 13.87
C ARG A 128 -5.94 5.26 12.59
N PRO A 129 -5.34 5.93 11.59
CA PRO A 129 -6.05 6.25 10.35
C PRO A 129 -6.53 5.01 9.58
N LEU A 130 -5.78 3.91 9.66
CA LEU A 130 -6.18 2.63 9.06
C LEU A 130 -7.37 2.00 9.80
N TYR A 131 -7.41 2.13 11.13
CA TYR A 131 -8.53 1.65 11.93
C TYR A 131 -9.80 2.43 11.62
N GLU A 132 -9.73 3.76 11.57
CA GLU A 132 -10.86 4.62 11.21
C GLU A 132 -11.36 4.34 9.78
N LEU A 133 -10.46 4.05 8.84
CA LEU A 133 -10.82 3.61 7.49
C LEU A 133 -11.52 2.24 7.49
N TYR A 134 -10.99 1.28 8.26
CA TYR A 134 -11.56 -0.07 8.38
C TYR A 134 -12.96 -0.02 9.00
N GLU A 135 -13.12 0.76 10.07
CA GLU A 135 -14.41 0.95 10.75
C GLU A 135 -15.44 1.59 9.82
N ARG A 136 -15.05 2.62 9.07
CA ARG A 136 -15.95 3.29 8.11
C ARG A 136 -16.49 2.33 7.05
N ILE A 137 -15.66 1.40 6.57
CA ILE A 137 -16.01 0.53 5.44
C ILE A 137 -16.82 -0.68 5.90
N LEU A 138 -16.50 -1.29 7.04
CA LEU A 138 -17.17 -2.52 7.51
C LEU A 138 -18.31 -2.28 8.48
N TYR A 139 -18.28 -1.19 9.24
CA TYR A 139 -19.35 -0.81 10.17
C TYR A 139 -20.11 0.42 9.65
N SER A 140 -20.23 0.52 8.32
CA SER A 140 -20.96 1.60 7.67
C SER A 140 -22.45 1.53 8.05
N LYS A 141 -22.92 2.56 8.77
CA LYS A 141 -24.33 2.73 9.15
C LYS A 141 -25.27 2.91 7.95
N THR A 142 -24.75 3.10 6.74
CA THR A 142 -25.53 3.37 5.54
C THR A 142 -25.43 2.26 4.50
N GLU A 143 -24.65 1.20 4.75
CA GLU A 143 -24.53 0.06 3.82
C GLU A 143 -25.83 -0.75 3.75
N HIS A 144 -26.45 -1.04 4.89
CA HIS A 144 -27.75 -1.73 4.95
C HIS A 144 -28.90 -0.92 4.32
N LEU A 145 -28.69 0.38 4.10
CA LEU A 145 -29.62 1.27 3.39
C LEU A 145 -29.38 1.30 1.87
N GLY A 146 -28.37 0.57 1.36
CA GLY A 146 -28.01 0.54 -0.06
C GLY A 146 -27.37 1.83 -0.59
N LEU A 147 -27.03 2.77 0.30
CA LEU A 147 -26.44 4.07 -0.07
C LEU A 147 -24.96 3.96 -0.43
N ASN A 148 -24.28 2.92 0.06
CA ASN A 148 -22.88 2.63 -0.22
C ASN A 148 -22.78 1.22 -0.81
N TRP A 149 -22.24 1.11 -2.03
CA TRP A 149 -21.95 -0.18 -2.66
C TRP A 149 -20.45 -0.46 -2.61
N PHE A 150 -20.05 -1.39 -1.74
CA PHE A 150 -18.66 -1.80 -1.61
C PHE A 150 -18.38 -3.05 -2.46
N PRO A 151 -17.29 -3.09 -3.24
CA PRO A 151 -16.86 -4.33 -3.87
C PRO A 151 -16.49 -5.39 -2.81
N ASN A 152 -16.94 -6.64 -3.00
CA ASN A 152 -16.67 -7.78 -2.10
C ASN A 152 -15.17 -8.00 -1.79
N SER A 153 -14.27 -7.46 -2.62
CA SER A 153 -12.81 -7.60 -2.46
C SER A 153 -12.17 -6.52 -1.58
N VAL A 154 -12.91 -5.49 -1.14
CA VAL A 154 -12.34 -4.39 -0.34
C VAL A 154 -11.93 -4.86 1.04
N GLU A 155 -12.76 -5.65 1.70
CA GLU A 155 -12.46 -6.20 3.02
C GLU A 155 -11.15 -7.00 3.03
N GLY A 156 -10.97 -7.90 2.05
CA GLY A 156 -9.75 -8.69 1.91
C GLY A 156 -8.51 -7.84 1.71
N VAL A 157 -8.60 -6.78 0.90
CA VAL A 157 -7.47 -5.87 0.66
C VAL A 157 -7.13 -5.08 1.92
N LEU A 158 -8.13 -4.58 2.66
CA LEU A 158 -7.91 -3.86 3.91
C LEU A 158 -7.30 -4.76 5.00
N LYS A 159 -7.81 -5.99 5.16
CA LYS A 159 -7.24 -6.99 6.07
C LYS A 159 -5.76 -7.26 5.73
N MET A 160 -5.44 -7.40 4.44
CA MET A 160 -4.07 -7.58 3.98
C MET A 160 -3.18 -6.36 4.22
N LEU A 161 -3.72 -5.15 4.06
CA LEU A 161 -3.02 -3.90 4.30
C LEU A 161 -2.69 -3.74 5.79
N VAL A 162 -3.65 -3.96 6.68
CA VAL A 162 -3.45 -3.93 8.14
C VAL A 162 -2.40 -4.96 8.57
N LYS A 163 -2.49 -6.20 8.05
CA LYS A 163 -1.48 -7.24 8.31
C LYS A 163 -0.09 -6.85 7.80
N SER A 164 -0.02 -6.12 6.70
CA SER A 164 1.25 -5.67 6.12
C SER A 164 1.87 -4.53 6.94
N CYS A 165 1.07 -3.63 7.49
CA CYS A 165 1.51 -2.47 8.28
C CYS A 165 1.85 -2.79 9.76
N ARG A 166 1.33 -3.89 10.31
CA ARG A 166 1.49 -4.29 11.73
C ARG A 166 2.92 -4.25 12.31
N PRO A 167 3.99 -4.64 11.60
CA PRO A 167 5.35 -4.61 12.18
C PRO A 167 5.97 -3.22 12.27
N ASN A 168 5.46 -2.27 11.49
CA ASN A 168 6.04 -0.92 11.32
C ASN A 168 5.19 0.15 12.04
N SER A 169 4.18 -0.27 12.80
CA SER A 169 3.36 0.65 13.57
C SER A 169 4.11 1.09 14.82
N SER A 170 4.38 2.39 14.96
CA SER A 170 4.91 2.97 16.18
C SER A 170 3.96 2.65 17.33
N CYS A 171 4.43 1.88 18.31
CA CYS A 171 3.65 1.47 19.46
C CYS A 171 3.94 2.45 20.61
N PRO A 172 2.89 3.06 21.18
CA PRO A 172 2.56 2.70 22.55
C PRO A 172 1.05 2.46 22.66
N ALA A 173 0.56 1.36 22.08
CA ALA A 173 -0.78 0.88 22.41
C ALA A 173 -0.65 -0.09 23.60
N PRO A 174 -1.34 0.14 24.73
CA PRO A 174 -1.36 -0.81 25.83
C PRO A 174 -1.94 -2.13 25.33
N ALA A 175 -1.35 -3.25 25.77
CA ALA A 175 -1.65 -4.61 25.33
C ALA A 175 -3.16 -5.00 25.37
N THR A 176 -3.97 -4.25 26.12
CA THR A 176 -5.43 -4.37 26.21
C THR A 176 -6.18 -4.02 24.91
N THR A 177 -5.72 -3.05 24.12
CA THR A 177 -6.38 -2.71 22.83
C THR A 177 -6.11 -3.78 21.76
N CYS A 178 -4.94 -4.43 21.83
CA CYS A 178 -4.62 -5.55 20.93
C CYS A 178 -5.47 -6.80 21.23
N GLN A 179 -5.85 -7.05 22.49
CA GLN A 179 -6.75 -8.17 22.82
C GLN A 179 -8.18 -7.95 22.32
N GLY A 180 -8.73 -6.73 22.44
CA GLY A 180 -10.03 -6.40 21.87
C GLY A 180 -10.08 -6.54 20.34
N LEU A 181 -9.04 -6.07 19.65
CA LEU A 181 -8.91 -6.22 18.20
C LEU A 181 -8.69 -7.67 17.76
N VAL A 182 -7.97 -8.50 18.53
CA VAL A 182 -7.83 -9.94 18.25
C VAL A 182 -9.15 -10.67 18.47
N SER A 183 -9.94 -10.34 19.50
CA SER A 183 -11.28 -10.92 19.69
C SER A 183 -12.23 -10.59 18.53
N VAL A 184 -12.24 -9.33 18.06
CA VAL A 184 -13.09 -8.92 16.94
C VAL A 184 -12.63 -9.50 15.59
N PHE A 185 -11.32 -9.68 15.39
CA PHE A 185 -10.78 -10.24 14.14
C PHE A 185 -10.75 -11.77 14.07
N VAL A 186 -10.63 -12.48 15.20
CA VAL A 186 -10.61 -13.96 15.25
C VAL A 186 -12.04 -14.52 15.31
N LEU A 187 -12.99 -13.82 15.92
CA LEU A 187 -14.38 -14.26 16.06
C LEU A 187 -15.29 -13.64 14.99
N GLY A 188 -14.88 -13.68 13.72
CA GLY A 188 -15.78 -13.41 12.62
C GLY A 188 -16.95 -14.40 12.63
N VAL A 189 -18.12 -13.92 13.07
CA VAL A 189 -19.45 -14.54 12.94
C VAL A 189 -19.66 -15.80 13.79
N ASP A 190 -20.23 -15.59 14.99
CA ASP A 190 -21.35 -16.40 15.51
C ASP A 190 -21.92 -15.73 16.76
N SER A 191 -22.73 -14.68 16.57
CA SER A 191 -23.80 -14.33 17.53
C SER A 191 -24.84 -13.45 16.86
N ALA A 192 -25.51 -14.04 15.87
CA ALA A 192 -26.87 -13.69 15.51
C ALA A 192 -27.80 -14.82 15.98
N ALA A 193 -27.82 -15.11 17.29
CA ALA A 193 -28.86 -15.89 17.96
C ALA A 193 -28.63 -15.86 19.47
N SER A 194 -29.72 -15.81 20.23
CA SER A 194 -29.80 -15.86 21.71
C SER A 194 -29.25 -14.66 22.48
N CYS A 195 -30.14 -13.70 22.74
CA CYS A 195 -30.48 -13.18 24.07
C CYS A 195 -31.29 -11.88 23.94
N LEU A 196 -32.58 -12.01 23.60
CA LEU A 196 -33.59 -11.10 24.12
C LEU A 196 -33.80 -11.48 25.60
N PRO A 197 -33.61 -10.58 26.58
CA PRO A 197 -34.24 -10.73 27.87
C PRO A 197 -35.65 -10.13 27.79
N GLY A 198 -36.63 -10.94 28.16
CA GLY A 198 -38.03 -10.55 28.17
C GLY A 198 -38.36 -9.45 29.18
N THR A 199 -39.43 -8.75 28.83
CA THR A 199 -40.57 -8.46 29.70
C THR A 199 -41.82 -8.71 28.88
#